data_AF-A0A5Y8G6K4-F1
#
_entry.id   AF-A0A5Y8G6K4-F1
#
_cell.length_a   1.000
_cell.length_b   1.000
_cell.length_c   1.000
_cell.angle_alpha   90.00
_cell.angle_beta   90.00
_cell.angle_gamma   90.00
#
_symmetry.space_group_name_H-M   'P 1'
#
loop_
_entity.id
_entity.type
_entity.pdbx_description
1 polymer ?
#
loop_
_entity_poly.entity_id
_entity_poly.type
_entity_poly.pdbx_seq_one_letter_code
_entity_poly.pdbx_strand_id
1 'polypeptide(L)'
;MSTSQKKITRNNDEVPQEAVEKEKTCFAIMPIADHPDYDNGHFGRVYNHLIKPACEKAGFKVVRADDAKASHMIMFDILKNIVECDMAICDLSSKNANVFYELGLRQAFNKKTILITDGRTNTPFDITGFRYVKYDHTLRVDSVMNDIDEIAAMLMETDEATEDDVNSIVKLLKIQPANVEHLQLNEKDSLIFEMIKRLDEKMSRIESLQKNKKLDNQLMNSWTRKILSQSENKNCSNSLLQAVDDYLEEKSKDTINIIYTHTKKDDDNS
;
A
#
# COMPACT_ATOMS: atom_id res chain seq x y z
N MET A 1 65.04 21.60 -33.90
CA MET A 1 64.15 20.62 -34.55
C MET A 1 64.19 19.35 -33.73
N SER A 2 63.20 19.19 -32.84
CA SER A 2 63.07 18.06 -31.92
C SER A 2 61.83 17.28 -32.35
N THR A 3 61.91 15.97 -32.49
CA THR A 3 60.72 15.14 -32.79
C THR A 3 60.77 13.87 -31.97
N SER A 4 59.81 13.82 -31.04
CA SER A 4 59.61 12.84 -29.98
C SER A 4 59.16 11.47 -30.47
N GLN A 5 59.57 10.46 -29.71
CA GLN A 5 59.06 9.10 -29.67
C GLN A 5 57.54 9.07 -29.43
N LYS A 6 56.80 8.29 -30.25
CA LYS A 6 55.37 8.07 -30.12
C LYS A 6 55.13 6.85 -29.21
N LYS A 7 54.66 7.13 -27.99
CA LYS A 7 54.30 6.15 -26.95
C LYS A 7 52.97 5.49 -27.35
N ILE A 8 52.96 4.17 -27.46
CA ILE A 8 51.74 3.37 -27.68
C ILE A 8 51.04 3.23 -26.32
N THR A 9 49.96 3.97 -26.12
CA THR A 9 49.01 3.76 -25.01
C THR A 9 47.85 2.91 -25.52
N ARG A 10 47.67 1.74 -24.90
CA ARG A 10 46.47 0.91 -25.02
C ARG A 10 45.33 1.67 -24.35
N ASN A 11 44.32 2.05 -25.11
CA ASN A 11 43.05 2.53 -24.55
C ASN A 11 42.27 1.29 -24.09
N ASN A 12 41.94 1.26 -22.80
CA ASN A 12 40.94 0.35 -22.27
C ASN A 12 39.59 0.80 -22.82
N ASP A 13 38.88 -0.11 -23.47
CA ASP A 13 37.49 0.06 -23.87
C ASP A 13 36.61 0.11 -22.61
N GLU A 14 36.35 1.31 -22.11
CA GLU A 14 35.25 1.56 -21.19
C GLU A 14 33.95 1.49 -22.00
N VAL A 15 33.21 0.40 -21.81
CA VAL A 15 31.83 0.25 -22.29
C VAL A 15 31.00 1.36 -21.65
N PRO A 16 30.27 2.19 -22.43
CA PRO A 16 29.39 3.20 -21.86
C PRO A 16 28.30 2.51 -21.04
N GLN A 17 28.24 2.79 -19.74
CA GLN A 17 27.06 2.49 -18.94
C GLN A 17 25.91 3.36 -19.47
N GLU A 18 24.99 2.76 -20.21
CA GLU A 18 23.69 3.36 -20.49
C GLU A 18 23.04 3.74 -19.15
N ALA A 19 22.83 5.03 -18.93
CA ALA A 19 22.05 5.51 -17.80
C ALA A 19 20.63 4.97 -17.98
N VAL A 20 20.23 4.04 -17.09
CA VAL A 20 18.84 3.60 -17.01
C VAL A 20 18.02 4.83 -16.60
N GLU A 21 17.37 5.49 -17.57
CA GLU A 21 16.43 6.57 -17.27
C GLU A 21 15.38 6.03 -16.32
N LYS A 22 15.24 6.69 -15.16
CA LYS A 22 14.26 6.32 -14.16
C LYS A 22 12.87 6.51 -14.77
N GLU A 23 12.13 5.42 -14.92
CA GLU A 23 10.77 5.41 -15.46
C GLU A 23 9.89 6.36 -14.63
N LYS A 24 9.30 7.38 -15.28
CA LYS A 24 8.43 8.35 -14.62
C LYS A 24 7.15 7.67 -14.16
N THR A 25 6.65 8.05 -13.00
CA THR A 25 5.47 7.43 -12.38
C THR A 25 4.27 8.38 -12.36
N CYS A 26 3.09 7.84 -12.63
CA CYS A 26 1.83 8.56 -12.55
C CYS A 26 0.87 7.87 -11.57
N PHE A 27 0.44 8.56 -10.52
CA PHE A 27 -0.51 8.02 -9.57
C PHE A 27 -1.96 8.25 -10.04
N ALA A 28 -2.74 7.18 -10.15
CA ALA A 28 -4.15 7.23 -10.51
C ALA A 28 -5.02 7.42 -9.25
N ILE A 29 -5.49 8.65 -9.03
CA ILE A 29 -6.40 9.03 -7.96
C ILE A 29 -7.82 8.91 -8.52
N MET A 30 -8.49 7.80 -8.22
CA MET A 30 -9.79 7.49 -8.81
C MET A 30 -10.68 6.69 -7.85
N PRO A 31 -12.01 6.66 -8.09
CA PRO A 31 -12.90 5.84 -7.29
C PRO A 31 -12.52 4.35 -7.36
N ILE A 32 -12.24 3.75 -6.20
CA ILE A 32 -11.91 2.31 -6.09
C ILE A 32 -13.18 1.47 -6.08
N ALA A 33 -14.22 1.95 -5.39
CA ALA A 33 -15.49 1.25 -5.25
C ALA A 33 -16.48 1.66 -6.36
N ASP A 34 -17.38 0.75 -6.66
CA ASP A 34 -18.52 1.02 -7.52
C ASP A 34 -19.40 2.14 -6.94
N HIS A 35 -19.97 2.95 -7.82
CA HIS A 35 -20.84 4.06 -7.47
C HIS A 35 -22.25 3.82 -8.01
N PRO A 36 -23.33 4.10 -7.26
CA PRO A 36 -24.71 3.78 -7.66
C PRO A 36 -25.15 4.34 -9.03
N ASP A 37 -24.55 5.45 -9.45
CA ASP A 37 -24.86 6.13 -10.72
C ASP A 37 -24.14 5.53 -11.96
N TYR A 38 -23.34 4.48 -11.74
CA TYR A 38 -22.52 3.83 -12.75
C TYR A 38 -22.71 2.32 -12.72
N ASP A 39 -22.48 1.67 -13.87
CA ASP A 39 -22.46 0.22 -13.94
C ASP A 39 -21.32 -0.35 -13.09
N ASN A 40 -21.54 -1.53 -12.51
CA ASN A 40 -20.50 -2.23 -11.76
C ASN A 40 -19.21 -2.40 -12.60
N GLY A 41 -18.07 -2.15 -11.98
CA GLY A 41 -16.76 -2.18 -12.60
C GLY A 41 -16.49 -1.05 -13.59
N HIS A 42 -17.32 0.00 -13.65
CA HIS A 42 -17.13 1.14 -14.55
C HIS A 42 -15.74 1.77 -14.37
N PHE A 43 -15.35 2.12 -13.15
CA PHE A 43 -14.03 2.72 -12.87
C PHE A 43 -12.88 1.74 -13.14
N GLY A 44 -13.10 0.43 -13.00
CA GLY A 44 -12.15 -0.57 -13.47
C GLY A 44 -11.92 -0.52 -14.99
N ARG A 45 -12.97 -0.26 -15.78
CA ARG A 45 -12.84 -0.06 -17.24
C ARG A 45 -12.16 1.25 -17.58
N VAL A 46 -12.51 2.34 -16.90
CA VAL A 46 -11.85 3.66 -17.05
C VAL A 46 -10.35 3.52 -16.80
N TYR A 47 -9.96 2.81 -15.74
CA TYR A 47 -8.54 2.57 -15.45
C TYR A 47 -7.83 1.82 -16.59
N ASN A 48 -8.36 0.66 -16.97
CA ASN A 48 -7.68 -0.25 -17.90
C ASN A 48 -7.71 0.21 -19.36
N HIS A 49 -8.77 0.91 -19.78
CA HIS A 49 -9.00 1.24 -21.18
C HIS A 49 -8.83 2.72 -21.51
N LEU A 50 -8.71 3.60 -20.52
CA LEU A 50 -8.52 5.04 -20.74
C LEU A 50 -7.26 5.54 -20.04
N ILE A 51 -7.23 5.48 -18.71
CA ILE A 51 -6.14 6.08 -17.90
C ILE A 51 -4.80 5.39 -18.19
N LYS A 52 -4.75 4.06 -18.08
CA LYS A 52 -3.51 3.31 -18.26
C LYS A 52 -2.93 3.48 -19.67
N PRO A 53 -3.70 3.31 -20.76
CA PRO A 53 -3.21 3.58 -22.12
C PRO A 53 -2.73 5.02 -22.32
N ALA A 54 -3.42 6.02 -21.75
CA ALA A 54 -3.02 7.42 -21.87
C ALA A 54 -1.70 7.71 -21.13
N CYS A 55 -1.53 7.17 -19.93
CA CYS A 55 -0.28 7.27 -19.18
C CYS A 55 0.88 6.59 -19.90
N GLU A 56 0.69 5.37 -20.39
CA GLU A 56 1.71 4.62 -21.15
C GLU A 56 2.10 5.37 -22.43
N LYS A 57 1.12 5.93 -23.15
CA LYS A 57 1.36 6.78 -24.33
C LYS A 57 2.16 8.04 -24.00
N ALA A 58 1.97 8.59 -22.80
CA ALA A 58 2.71 9.74 -22.29
C ALA A 58 4.08 9.40 -21.66
N GLY A 59 4.49 8.12 -21.68
CA GLY A 59 5.77 7.68 -21.11
C GLY A 59 5.77 7.54 -19.59
N PHE A 60 4.59 7.44 -18.97
CA PHE A 60 4.44 7.24 -17.54
C PHE A 60 4.02 5.80 -17.21
N LYS A 61 4.62 5.26 -16.16
CA LYS A 61 4.11 4.07 -15.49
C LYS A 61 3.02 4.45 -14.50
N VAL A 62 1.80 4.01 -14.77
CA VAL A 62 0.67 4.28 -13.87
C VAL A 62 0.68 3.35 -12.66
N VAL A 63 0.35 3.90 -11.49
CA VAL A 63 0.22 3.17 -10.22
C VAL A 63 -1.16 3.44 -9.63
N ARG A 64 -1.85 2.40 -9.14
CA ARG A 64 -3.14 2.51 -8.45
C ARG A 64 -3.04 1.94 -7.03
N ALA A 65 -3.73 2.57 -6.09
CA ALA A 65 -3.58 2.28 -4.65
C ALA A 65 -4.02 0.88 -4.22
N ASP A 66 -4.96 0.26 -4.93
CA ASP A 66 -5.51 -1.07 -4.63
C ASP A 66 -4.69 -2.24 -5.23
N ASP A 67 -3.63 -1.96 -5.99
CA ASP A 67 -2.73 -3.01 -6.49
C ASP A 67 -1.88 -3.64 -5.36
N ALA A 68 -1.72 -2.94 -4.23
CA ALA A 68 -1.00 -3.42 -3.05
C ALA A 68 -1.94 -4.19 -2.09
N LYS A 69 -1.75 -5.52 -1.99
CA LYS A 69 -2.63 -6.44 -1.24
C LYS A 69 -2.63 -6.28 0.30
N ALA A 70 -1.83 -5.38 0.87
CA ALA A 70 -1.67 -5.25 2.32
C ALA A 70 -2.59 -4.18 2.92
N SER A 71 -3.76 -4.58 3.42
CA SER A 71 -4.82 -3.68 3.95
C SER A 71 -4.36 -2.65 4.99
N HIS A 72 -3.36 -2.95 5.82
CA HIS A 72 -2.87 -2.05 6.87
C HIS A 72 -1.88 -1.00 6.34
N MET A 73 -1.39 -1.16 5.12
CA MET A 73 -0.42 -0.27 4.47
C MET A 73 -1.05 0.64 3.41
N ILE A 74 -2.31 0.40 3.01
CA ILE A 74 -2.97 1.12 1.92
C ILE A 74 -2.93 2.65 2.11
N MET A 75 -3.28 3.15 3.30
CA MET A 75 -3.23 4.60 3.56
C MET A 75 -1.82 5.16 3.48
N PHE A 76 -0.82 4.43 3.99
CA PHE A 76 0.58 4.84 3.91
C PHE A 76 1.06 4.85 2.45
N ASP A 77 0.71 3.82 1.68
CA ASP A 77 1.07 3.70 0.28
C ASP A 77 0.40 4.78 -0.58
N ILE A 78 -0.85 5.14 -0.30
CA ILE A 78 -1.55 6.29 -0.93
C ILE A 78 -0.78 7.58 -0.65
N LEU A 79 -0.50 7.88 0.62
CA LEU A 79 0.23 9.10 1.01
C LEU A 79 1.61 9.15 0.37
N LYS A 80 2.31 8.00 0.35
CA LYS A 80 3.61 7.86 -0.29
C LYS A 80 3.53 8.16 -1.79
N ASN A 81 2.59 7.54 -2.52
CA ASN A 81 2.42 7.77 -3.96
C ASN A 81 2.00 9.23 -4.25
N ILE A 82 1.18 9.84 -3.40
CA ILE A 82 0.80 11.26 -3.52
C ILE A 82 2.02 12.17 -3.49
N VAL A 83 3.03 11.85 -2.67
CA VAL A 83 4.25 12.68 -2.50
C VAL A 83 5.34 12.30 -3.51
N GLU A 84 5.54 11.02 -3.75
CA GLU A 84 6.69 10.48 -4.49
C GLU A 84 6.47 10.40 -6.00
N CYS A 85 5.23 10.19 -6.47
CA CYS A 85 4.98 10.08 -7.91
C CYS A 85 5.15 11.42 -8.63
N ASP A 86 5.78 11.37 -9.81
CA ASP A 86 6.12 12.52 -10.63
C ASP A 86 4.86 13.25 -11.14
N MET A 87 3.83 12.46 -11.50
CA MET A 87 2.54 12.93 -11.98
C MET A 87 1.40 12.27 -11.20
N ALA A 88 0.22 12.89 -11.20
CA ALA A 88 -1.02 12.21 -10.87
C ALA A 88 -2.13 12.57 -11.84
N ILE A 89 -3.04 11.64 -12.03
CA ILE A 89 -4.28 11.80 -12.78
C ILE A 89 -5.46 11.57 -11.83
N CYS A 90 -6.34 12.56 -11.73
CA CYS A 90 -7.48 12.53 -10.82
C CYS A 90 -8.81 12.41 -11.58
N ASP A 91 -9.56 11.34 -11.34
CA ASP A 91 -10.90 11.15 -11.92
C ASP A 91 -12.00 11.69 -11.00
N LEU A 92 -12.60 12.81 -11.39
CA LEU A 92 -13.58 13.55 -10.60
C LEU A 92 -15.04 13.19 -10.90
N SER A 93 -15.27 12.20 -11.77
CA SER A 93 -16.59 11.89 -12.37
C SER A 93 -17.70 11.61 -11.36
N SER A 94 -17.46 10.80 -10.33
CA SER A 94 -18.48 10.44 -9.33
C SER A 94 -18.55 11.37 -8.12
N LYS A 95 -17.79 12.47 -8.10
CA LYS A 95 -17.66 13.35 -6.92
C LYS A 95 -17.26 12.60 -5.64
N ASN A 96 -16.42 11.58 -5.78
CA ASN A 96 -15.99 10.76 -4.66
C ASN A 96 -15.17 11.59 -3.65
N ALA A 97 -15.58 11.57 -2.37
CA ALA A 97 -14.94 12.35 -1.31
C ALA A 97 -13.46 11.98 -1.09
N ASN A 98 -13.09 10.70 -1.27
CA ASN A 98 -11.72 10.24 -1.10
C ASN A 98 -10.82 10.82 -2.21
N VAL A 99 -11.30 10.81 -3.45
CA VAL A 99 -10.59 11.41 -4.59
C VAL A 99 -10.32 12.90 -4.34
N PHE A 100 -11.31 13.64 -3.85
CA PHE A 100 -11.13 15.06 -3.51
C PHE A 100 -10.12 15.28 -2.39
N TYR A 101 -10.14 14.42 -1.36
CA TYR A 101 -9.18 14.49 -0.27
C TYR A 101 -7.74 14.27 -0.76
N GLU A 102 -7.52 13.22 -1.57
CA GLU A 102 -6.22 12.89 -2.14
C GLU A 102 -5.71 13.97 -3.11
N LEU A 103 -6.60 14.52 -3.95
CA LEU A 103 -6.31 15.67 -4.81
C LEU A 103 -5.87 16.89 -3.99
N GLY A 104 -6.63 17.24 -2.95
CA GLY A 104 -6.31 18.37 -2.08
C GLY A 104 -4.96 18.21 -1.40
N LEU A 105 -4.64 17.00 -0.93
CA LEU A 105 -3.34 16.70 -0.34
C LEU A 105 -2.20 16.83 -1.36
N ARG A 106 -2.38 16.33 -2.59
CA ARG A 106 -1.36 16.44 -3.63
C ARG A 106 -1.11 17.89 -4.04
N GLN A 107 -2.18 18.70 -4.12
CA GLN A 107 -2.08 20.14 -4.37
C GLN A 107 -1.34 20.87 -3.24
N ALA A 108 -1.54 20.47 -1.98
CA ALA A 108 -0.81 21.01 -0.83
C ALA A 108 0.72 20.82 -0.94
N PHE A 109 1.16 19.74 -1.60
CA PHE A 109 2.56 19.46 -1.91
C PHE A 109 3.06 20.09 -3.22
N ASN A 110 2.24 20.88 -3.91
CA ASN A 110 2.57 21.52 -5.18
C ASN A 110 3.07 20.53 -6.26
N LYS A 111 2.50 19.32 -6.29
CA LYS A 111 2.88 18.27 -7.24
C LYS A 111 2.03 18.32 -8.50
N LYS A 112 2.65 17.98 -9.64
CA LYS A 112 2.02 17.95 -10.96
C LYS A 112 0.83 17.01 -10.97
N THR A 113 -0.32 17.52 -11.41
CA THR A 113 -1.60 16.81 -11.39
C THR A 113 -2.46 17.26 -12.56
N ILE A 114 -3.02 16.31 -13.29
CA ILE A 114 -4.07 16.54 -14.28
C ILE A 114 -5.42 16.04 -13.75
N LEU A 115 -6.49 16.65 -14.24
CA LEU A 115 -7.85 16.36 -13.81
C LEU A 115 -8.65 15.82 -15.00
N ILE A 116 -9.43 14.77 -14.78
CA ILE A 116 -10.35 14.22 -15.77
C ILE A 116 -11.76 14.09 -15.22
N THR A 117 -12.75 14.12 -16.11
CA THR A 117 -14.17 13.95 -15.76
C THR A 117 -14.94 13.34 -16.92
N ASP A 118 -15.95 12.54 -16.62
CA ASP A 118 -16.83 11.91 -17.61
C ASP A 118 -17.85 12.88 -18.24
N GLY A 119 -17.82 14.15 -17.84
CA GLY A 119 -18.70 15.20 -18.33
C GLY A 119 -20.19 15.05 -17.98
N ARG A 120 -20.59 13.99 -17.25
CA ARG A 120 -21.98 13.76 -16.82
C ARG A 120 -22.32 14.60 -15.60
N THR A 121 -21.36 14.77 -14.70
CA THR A 121 -21.57 15.52 -13.47
C THR A 121 -21.10 16.95 -13.62
N ASN A 122 -21.93 17.89 -13.16
CA ASN A 122 -21.49 19.27 -13.01
C ASN A 122 -20.35 19.31 -11.99
N THR A 123 -19.19 19.74 -12.47
CA THR A 123 -17.97 20.01 -11.73
C THR A 123 -18.30 20.89 -10.50
N PRO A 124 -17.97 20.49 -9.26
CA PRO A 124 -18.18 21.32 -8.08
C PRO A 124 -17.52 22.71 -8.21
N PHE A 125 -18.10 23.72 -7.57
CA PHE A 125 -17.64 25.11 -7.70
C PHE A 125 -16.14 25.26 -7.43
N ASP A 126 -15.63 24.56 -6.40
CA ASP A 126 -14.25 24.61 -5.92
C ASP A 126 -13.20 24.19 -6.96
N ILE A 127 -13.59 23.44 -7.99
CA ILE A 127 -12.69 22.98 -9.05
C ILE A 127 -12.97 23.60 -10.43
N THR A 128 -13.94 24.52 -10.51
CA THR A 128 -14.31 25.22 -11.77
C THR A 128 -13.15 26.05 -12.33
N GLY A 129 -12.23 26.49 -11.48
CA GLY A 129 -11.05 27.25 -11.87
C GLY A 129 -9.91 26.43 -12.47
N PHE A 130 -9.98 25.10 -12.39
CA PHE A 130 -8.93 24.22 -12.92
C PHE A 130 -9.24 23.72 -14.32
N ARG A 131 -8.19 23.52 -15.12
CA ARG A 131 -8.29 22.81 -16.39
C ARG A 131 -8.47 21.31 -16.14
N TYR A 132 -9.36 20.70 -16.92
CA TYR A 132 -9.62 19.26 -16.88
C TYR A 132 -9.94 18.75 -18.28
N VAL A 133 -9.64 17.48 -18.56
CA VAL A 133 -10.07 16.78 -19.77
C VAL A 133 -11.43 16.13 -19.54
N LYS A 134 -12.30 16.19 -20.54
CA LYS A 134 -13.56 15.45 -20.53
C LYS A 134 -13.39 14.16 -21.31
N TYR A 135 -13.91 13.05 -20.80
CA TYR A 135 -13.96 11.78 -21.53
C TYR A 135 -15.39 11.26 -21.62
N ASP A 136 -15.65 10.38 -22.58
CA ASP A 136 -16.95 9.73 -22.73
C ASP A 136 -17.10 8.57 -21.74
N HIS A 137 -18.04 8.69 -20.79
CA HIS A 137 -18.35 7.65 -19.81
C HIS A 137 -18.68 6.27 -20.43
N THR A 138 -19.12 6.22 -21.69
CA THR A 138 -19.44 4.95 -22.34
C THR A 138 -18.18 4.20 -22.81
N LEU A 139 -17.03 4.88 -22.86
CA LEU A 139 -15.74 4.34 -23.30
C LEU A 139 -15.83 3.60 -24.64
N ARG A 140 -16.65 4.12 -25.56
CA ARG A 140 -16.80 3.49 -26.88
C ARG A 140 -15.51 3.59 -27.66
N VAL A 141 -15.22 2.58 -28.47
CA VAL A 141 -13.96 2.47 -29.21
C VAL A 141 -13.71 3.68 -30.14
N ASP A 142 -14.77 4.29 -30.66
CA ASP A 142 -14.72 5.48 -31.52
C ASP A 142 -14.37 6.78 -30.77
N SER A 143 -14.81 6.93 -29.52
CA SER A 143 -14.52 8.12 -28.69
C SER A 143 -13.27 7.96 -27.83
N VAL A 144 -13.10 6.78 -27.21
CA VAL A 144 -12.05 6.52 -26.21
C VAL A 144 -10.64 6.73 -26.77
N MET A 145 -10.41 6.47 -28.05
CA MET A 145 -9.09 6.71 -28.67
C MET A 145 -8.73 8.20 -28.71
N ASN A 146 -9.71 9.06 -28.99
CA ASN A 146 -9.49 10.51 -28.93
C ASN A 146 -9.31 10.97 -27.48
N ASP A 147 -10.10 10.42 -26.54
CA ASP A 147 -9.97 10.74 -25.12
C ASP A 147 -8.59 10.36 -24.57
N ILE A 148 -8.05 9.19 -24.98
CA ILE A 148 -6.67 8.76 -24.65
C ILE A 148 -5.67 9.80 -25.16
N ASP A 149 -5.84 10.28 -26.38
CA ASP A 149 -4.93 11.23 -27.02
C ASP A 149 -4.96 12.59 -26.35
N GLU A 150 -6.15 13.08 -25.98
CA GLU A 150 -6.33 14.33 -25.24
C GLU A 150 -5.72 14.26 -23.83
N ILE A 151 -5.95 13.14 -23.11
CA ILE A 151 -5.36 12.92 -21.78
C ILE A 151 -3.83 12.83 -21.89
N ALA A 152 -3.30 12.09 -22.86
CA ALA A 152 -1.87 11.95 -23.07
C ALA A 152 -1.21 13.30 -23.40
N ALA A 153 -1.85 14.13 -24.24
CA ALA A 153 -1.38 15.46 -24.55
C ALA A 153 -1.31 16.36 -23.30
N MET A 154 -2.34 16.34 -22.45
CA MET A 154 -2.34 17.11 -21.20
C MET A 154 -1.29 16.60 -20.20
N LEU A 155 -1.06 15.28 -20.13
CA LEU A 155 0.01 14.70 -19.31
C LEU A 155 1.38 15.22 -19.75
N MET A 156 1.67 15.20 -21.05
CA MET A 156 2.93 15.70 -21.61
C MET A 156 3.09 17.20 -21.39
N GLU A 157 2.05 18.01 -21.64
CA GLU A 157 2.08 19.46 -21.41
C GLU A 157 2.37 19.78 -19.93
N THR A 158 1.73 19.06 -19.01
CA THR A 158 1.92 19.26 -17.57
C THR A 158 3.30 18.79 -17.10
N ASP A 159 3.85 17.75 -17.72
CA ASP A 159 5.21 17.25 -17.45
C ASP A 159 6.28 18.23 -17.92
N GLU A 160 6.10 18.88 -19.07
CA GLU A 160 6.99 19.92 -19.58
C GLU A 160 6.83 21.27 -18.87
N ALA A 161 5.66 21.52 -18.26
CA ALA A 161 5.39 22.76 -17.53
C ALA A 161 6.40 22.98 -16.40
N THR A 162 6.82 24.24 -16.24
CA THR A 162 7.69 24.67 -15.15
C THR A 162 6.96 24.54 -13.81
N GLU A 163 7.71 24.37 -12.70
CA GLU A 163 7.13 24.31 -11.34
C GLU A 163 6.36 25.59 -10.94
N ASP A 164 6.48 26.67 -11.72
CA ASP A 164 5.76 27.93 -11.54
C ASP A 164 4.38 27.95 -12.22
N ASP A 165 4.15 27.10 -13.23
CA ASP A 165 2.90 27.05 -14.02
C ASP A 165 1.92 25.95 -13.55
N VAL A 166 2.32 25.13 -12.58
CA VAL A 166 1.53 23.99 -12.11
C VAL A 166 0.33 24.49 -11.29
N ASN A 167 -0.87 24.02 -11.66
CA ASN A 167 -2.20 24.27 -11.09
C ASN A 167 -2.31 24.26 -9.54
N SER A 168 -1.69 25.22 -8.87
CA SER A 168 -1.57 25.23 -7.41
C SER A 168 -2.06 26.55 -6.84
N ILE A 169 -3.30 26.54 -6.36
CA ILE A 169 -3.89 27.61 -5.55
C ILE A 169 -2.98 27.97 -4.35
N VAL A 170 -2.21 27.01 -3.84
CA VAL A 170 -1.30 27.17 -2.71
C VAL A 170 -0.19 28.19 -3.00
N LYS A 171 0.34 28.20 -4.23
CA LYS A 171 1.38 29.15 -4.66
C LYS A 171 0.83 30.53 -4.97
N LEU A 172 -0.40 30.63 -5.52
CA LEU A 172 -1.13 31.90 -5.68
C LEU A 172 -1.38 32.59 -4.33
N LEU A 173 -1.57 31.82 -3.26
CA LEU A 173 -1.71 32.31 -1.89
C LEU A 173 -0.36 32.64 -1.21
N LYS A 174 0.79 32.48 -1.89
CA LYS A 174 2.15 32.61 -1.33
C LYS A 174 2.37 31.76 -0.07
N ILE A 175 1.64 30.67 0.09
CA ILE A 175 1.85 29.73 1.17
C ILE A 175 3.00 28.83 0.73
N GLN A 176 4.01 28.65 1.58
CA GLN A 176 5.07 27.68 1.26
C GLN A 176 4.45 26.29 1.20
N PRO A 177 4.74 25.47 0.16
CA PRO A 177 4.25 24.11 0.10
C PRO A 177 4.66 23.36 1.37
N ALA A 178 3.81 22.45 1.82
CA ALA A 178 4.10 21.65 2.99
C ALA A 178 5.43 20.92 2.75
N ASN A 179 6.47 21.29 3.51
CA ASN A 179 7.75 20.65 3.37
C ASN A 179 7.64 19.27 4.01
N VAL A 180 7.79 18.21 3.21
CA VAL A 180 8.00 16.88 3.78
C VAL A 180 9.44 16.91 4.27
N GLU A 181 9.62 17.25 5.56
CA GLU A 181 10.86 16.90 6.22
C GLU A 181 10.98 15.38 6.07
N HIS A 182 11.88 14.92 5.19
CA HIS A 182 12.48 13.63 5.38
C HIS A 182 13.14 13.73 6.75
N LEU A 183 12.42 13.25 7.78
CA LEU A 183 13.08 12.71 8.95
C LEU A 183 14.00 11.63 8.39
N GLN A 184 15.21 12.03 8.02
CA GLN A 184 16.35 11.15 8.10
C GLN A 184 16.36 10.79 9.57
N LEU A 185 15.66 9.72 9.92
CA LEU A 185 15.84 9.05 11.18
C LEU A 185 17.36 8.91 11.26
N ASN A 186 17.97 9.58 12.23
CA ASN A 186 19.38 9.37 12.46
C ASN A 186 19.57 7.85 12.58
N GLU A 187 20.70 7.28 12.19
CA GLU A 187 20.92 5.82 12.29
C GLU A 187 20.50 5.25 13.67
N LYS A 188 20.62 6.10 14.70
CA LYS A 188 20.14 5.88 16.07
C LYS A 188 18.61 5.71 16.20
N ASP A 189 17.81 6.52 15.53
CA ASP A 189 16.35 6.49 15.59
C ASP A 189 15.80 5.28 14.83
N SER A 190 16.41 4.90 13.70
CA SER A 190 16.11 3.63 13.02
C SER A 190 16.48 2.42 13.89
N LEU A 191 17.61 2.47 14.60
CA LEU A 191 17.99 1.45 15.58
C LEU A 191 16.97 1.35 16.72
N ILE A 192 16.53 2.48 17.27
CA ILE A 192 15.54 2.54 18.35
C ILE A 192 14.22 1.94 17.86
N PHE A 193 13.78 2.28 16.66
CA PHE A 193 12.56 1.72 16.08
C PHE A 193 12.66 0.20 15.89
N GLU A 194 13.80 -0.29 15.38
CA GLU A 194 14.05 -1.73 15.25
C GLU A 194 14.10 -2.43 16.62
N MET A 195 14.68 -1.79 17.64
CA MET A 195 14.69 -2.30 19.01
C MET A 195 13.28 -2.33 19.61
N ILE A 196 12.46 -1.30 19.39
CA ILE A 196 11.05 -1.27 19.83
C ILE A 196 10.26 -2.39 19.17
N LYS A 197 10.43 -2.60 17.86
CA LYS A 197 9.77 -3.68 17.13
C LYS A 197 10.16 -5.06 17.68
N ARG A 198 11.45 -5.29 17.93
CA ARG A 198 11.95 -6.53 18.55
C ARG A 198 11.43 -6.72 19.99
N LEU A 199 11.25 -5.65 20.74
CA LEU A 199 10.68 -5.70 22.09
C LEU A 199 9.19 -6.05 22.05
N ASP A 200 8.43 -5.50 21.13
CA ASP A 200 7.01 -5.79 20.94
C ASP A 200 6.76 -7.26 20.54
N GLU A 201 7.58 -7.78 19.62
CA GLU A 201 7.56 -9.19 19.23
C GLU A 201 7.85 -10.12 20.42
N LYS A 202 8.82 -9.75 21.27
CA LYS A 202 9.14 -10.51 22.50
C LYS A 202 8.03 -10.40 23.54
N MET A 203 7.43 -9.21 23.72
CA MET A 203 6.34 -9.00 24.68
C MET A 203 5.11 -9.83 24.28
N SER A 204 4.76 -9.83 22.99
CA SER A 204 3.67 -10.64 22.43
C SER A 204 3.89 -12.15 22.68
N ARG A 205 5.13 -12.64 22.53
CA ARG A 205 5.48 -14.03 22.88
C ARG A 205 5.31 -14.29 24.38
N ILE A 206 5.74 -13.39 25.25
CA ILE A 206 5.61 -13.54 26.70
C ILE A 206 4.14 -13.55 27.12
N GLU A 207 3.32 -12.67 26.56
CA GLU A 207 1.88 -12.65 26.82
C GLU A 207 1.20 -13.97 26.41
N SER A 208 1.58 -14.52 25.25
CA SER A 208 1.06 -15.83 24.80
C SER A 208 1.44 -16.97 25.76
N LEU A 209 2.69 -16.98 26.26
CA LEU A 209 3.17 -17.96 27.24
C LEU A 209 2.46 -17.82 28.59
N GLN A 210 2.19 -16.59 29.04
CA GLN A 210 1.43 -16.33 30.27
C GLN A 210 -0.03 -16.78 30.14
N LYS A 211 -0.65 -16.56 28.98
CA LYS A 211 -2.01 -17.04 28.70
C LYS A 211 -2.08 -18.57 28.75
N ASN A 212 -1.11 -19.25 28.14
CA ASN A 212 -1.02 -20.71 28.18
C ASN A 212 -0.81 -21.26 29.59
N LYS A 213 0.10 -20.67 30.39
CA LYS A 213 0.27 -21.06 31.81
C LYS A 213 -0.99 -20.87 32.64
N LYS A 214 -1.77 -19.82 32.36
CA LYS A 214 -3.03 -19.55 33.07
C LYS A 214 -4.10 -20.59 32.70
N LEU A 215 -4.15 -20.99 31.43
CA LEU A 215 -5.04 -22.05 30.93
C LEU A 215 -4.66 -23.42 31.51
N ASP A 216 -3.36 -23.77 31.50
CA ASP A 216 -2.83 -25.00 32.13
C ASP A 216 -3.16 -25.05 33.63
N ASN A 217 -2.99 -23.93 34.36
CA ASN A 217 -3.32 -23.87 35.79
C ASN A 217 -4.83 -24.00 36.06
N GLN A 218 -5.69 -23.48 35.17
CA GLN A 218 -7.14 -23.63 35.30
C GLN A 218 -7.60 -25.06 35.02
N LEU A 219 -7.04 -25.70 33.98
CA LEU A 219 -7.27 -27.11 33.68
C LEU A 219 -6.80 -27.97 34.85
N MET A 220 -5.57 -27.77 35.33
CA MET A 220 -5.03 -28.48 36.49
C MET A 220 -5.96 -28.36 37.69
N ASN A 221 -6.39 -27.14 38.06
CA ASN A 221 -7.30 -26.94 39.20
C ASN A 221 -8.70 -27.54 39.01
N SER A 222 -9.17 -27.71 37.76
CA SER A 222 -10.40 -28.43 37.44
C SER A 222 -10.23 -29.92 37.70
N TRP A 223 -9.13 -30.49 37.20
CA TRP A 223 -8.76 -31.89 37.39
C TRP A 223 -8.52 -32.25 38.85
N THR A 224 -7.77 -31.44 39.61
CA THR A 224 -7.54 -31.69 41.04
C THR A 224 -8.85 -31.76 41.81
N ARG A 225 -9.83 -30.88 41.49
CA ARG A 225 -11.16 -30.92 42.10
C ARG A 225 -11.94 -32.17 41.72
N LYS A 226 -11.89 -32.60 40.46
CA LYS A 226 -12.56 -33.81 39.96
C LYS A 226 -11.99 -35.10 40.59
N ILE A 227 -10.67 -35.14 40.82
CA ILE A 227 -10.00 -36.24 41.52
C ILE A 227 -10.35 -36.26 43.01
N LEU A 228 -10.30 -35.10 43.68
CA LEU A 228 -10.67 -34.97 45.08
C LEU A 228 -12.12 -35.43 45.34
N SER A 229 -13.07 -35.04 44.47
CA SER A 229 -14.48 -35.47 44.60
C SER A 229 -14.70 -36.98 44.39
N GLN A 230 -13.82 -37.64 43.63
CA GLN A 230 -13.89 -39.09 43.44
C GLN A 230 -13.23 -39.88 44.57
N SER A 231 -12.25 -39.28 45.27
CA SER A 231 -11.53 -39.92 46.38
C SER A 231 -12.36 -40.11 47.64
N GLU A 232 -13.48 -39.39 47.79
CA GLU A 232 -14.43 -39.54 48.90
C GLU A 232 -15.32 -40.79 48.76
N ASN A 233 -15.35 -41.43 47.59
CA ASN A 233 -16.08 -42.68 47.35
C ASN A 233 -15.13 -43.89 47.54
N LYS A 234 -15.46 -44.78 48.49
CA LYS A 234 -14.62 -45.85 49.06
C LYS A 234 -14.20 -47.02 48.11
N ASN A 235 -13.95 -46.79 46.82
CA ASN A 235 -13.33 -47.76 45.89
C ASN A 235 -12.20 -47.08 45.09
N CYS A 236 -11.22 -46.53 45.81
CA CYS A 236 -10.35 -45.45 45.33
C CYS A 236 -9.22 -45.88 44.37
N SER A 237 -8.76 -47.13 44.38
CA SER A 237 -7.54 -47.49 43.62
C SER A 237 -7.74 -47.61 42.11
N ASN A 238 -8.86 -48.18 41.64
CA ASN A 238 -9.10 -48.34 40.20
C ASN A 238 -9.65 -47.08 39.54
N SER A 239 -10.44 -46.26 40.26
CA SER A 239 -10.97 -45.00 39.74
C SER A 239 -9.88 -43.92 39.59
N LEU A 240 -8.90 -43.89 40.52
CA LEU A 240 -7.74 -42.99 40.40
C LEU A 240 -6.86 -43.33 39.20
N LEU A 241 -6.58 -44.61 38.95
CA LEU A 241 -5.81 -45.03 37.78
C LEU A 241 -6.51 -44.67 36.47
N GLN A 242 -7.81 -44.94 36.36
CA GLN A 242 -8.62 -44.56 35.19
C GLN A 242 -8.62 -43.03 34.98
N ALA A 243 -8.77 -42.25 36.05
CA ALA A 243 -8.77 -40.78 35.95
C ALA A 243 -7.39 -40.20 35.59
N VAL A 244 -6.30 -40.87 35.98
CA VAL A 244 -4.94 -40.50 35.59
C VAL A 244 -4.68 -40.86 34.11
N ASP A 245 -5.15 -42.02 33.66
CA ASP A 245 -5.04 -42.43 32.24
C ASP A 245 -5.86 -41.51 31.32
N ASP A 246 -7.09 -41.16 31.71
CA ASP A 246 -7.94 -40.19 30.99
C ASP A 246 -7.24 -38.82 30.88
N TYR A 247 -6.59 -38.36 31.96
CA TYR A 247 -5.83 -37.11 31.97
C TYR A 247 -4.62 -37.16 31.03
N LEU A 248 -3.88 -38.27 31.00
CA LEU A 248 -2.72 -38.45 30.12
C LEU A 248 -3.15 -38.50 28.65
N GLU A 249 -4.28 -39.14 28.33
CA GLU A 249 -4.84 -39.14 26.98
C GLU A 249 -5.27 -37.73 26.53
N GLU A 250 -5.96 -36.97 27.39
CA GLU A 250 -6.42 -35.61 27.07
C GLU A 250 -5.25 -34.63 26.90
N LYS A 251 -4.24 -34.70 27.79
CA LYS A 251 -2.98 -33.96 27.60
C LYS A 251 -2.26 -34.34 26.31
N SER A 252 -2.29 -35.60 25.89
CA SER A 252 -1.67 -36.01 24.62
C SER A 252 -2.37 -35.39 23.41
N LYS A 253 -3.72 -35.35 23.41
CA LYS A 253 -4.53 -34.76 22.34
C LYS A 253 -4.35 -33.25 22.26
N ASP A 254 -4.29 -32.56 23.40
CA ASP A 254 -4.04 -31.12 23.44
C ASP A 254 -2.61 -30.77 23.00
N THR A 255 -1.61 -31.56 23.40
CA THR A 255 -0.22 -31.37 22.97
C THR A 255 -0.08 -31.58 21.45
N ILE A 256 -0.77 -32.58 20.90
CA ILE A 256 -0.81 -32.82 19.45
C ILE A 256 -1.51 -31.68 18.71
N ASN A 257 -2.63 -31.15 19.23
CA ASN A 257 -3.33 -30.01 18.61
C ASN A 257 -2.50 -28.71 18.64
N ILE A 258 -1.71 -28.48 19.70
CA ILE A 258 -0.80 -27.33 19.79
C ILE A 258 0.33 -27.45 18.76
N ILE A 259 0.86 -28.65 18.53
CA ILE A 259 1.88 -28.90 17.49
C ILE A 259 1.26 -28.68 16.09
N TYR A 260 0.08 -29.22 15.81
CA TYR A 260 -0.61 -29.06 14.51
C TYR A 260 -1.00 -27.61 14.20
N THR A 261 -1.33 -26.80 15.22
CA THR A 261 -1.65 -25.36 15.02
C THR A 261 -0.40 -24.50 14.85
N HIS A 262 0.77 -24.95 15.33
CA HIS A 262 2.04 -24.30 15.05
C HIS A 262 2.58 -24.65 13.66
N THR A 263 2.53 -25.92 13.23
CA THR A 263 3.02 -26.31 11.89
C THR A 263 2.17 -25.73 10.76
N LYS A 264 0.85 -25.58 10.93
CA LYS A 264 -0.02 -24.94 9.91
C LYS A 264 0.25 -23.45 9.72
N LYS A 265 0.85 -22.78 10.72
CA LYS A 265 1.20 -21.35 10.63
C LYS A 265 2.51 -21.11 9.87
N ASP A 266 3.36 -22.13 9.80
CA ASP A 266 4.62 -22.06 9.06
C ASP A 266 4.43 -22.41 7.56
N ASP A 267 3.44 -23.24 7.22
CA ASP A 267 3.11 -23.60 5.82
C ASP A 267 2.32 -22.51 5.07
N ASP A 268 1.58 -21.63 5.75
CA ASP A 268 0.85 -20.51 5.13
C ASP A 268 1.75 -19.27 4.85
N ASN A 269 3.06 -19.39 5.11
CA ASN A 269 4.04 -18.30 4.96
C ASN A 269 5.24 -18.68 4.04
N SER A 270 5.09 -19.70 3.21
CA SER A 270 6.04 -20.08 2.14
C SER A 270 5.46 -19.90 0.74
#